data_AF-A0AAW5BW93-F1
#
_entry.id   AF-A0AAW5BW93-F1
#
_cell.length_a   1.000
_cell.length_b   1.000
_cell.length_c   1.000
_cell.angle_alpha   90.00
_cell.angle_beta   90.00
_cell.angle_gamma   90.00
#
_symmetry.space_group_name_H-M   'P 1'
#
loop_
_entity.id
_entity.type
_entity.pdbx_description
1 polymer ?
#
loop_
_entity_poly.entity_id
_entity_poly.type
_entity_poly.pdbx_seq_one_letter_code
_entity_poly.pdbx_strand_id
1 'polypeptide(L)'
;MEGGPIRAAVMADTHGVLRPEVERILETCDVIIHAGDFDSQMLYHKLEVNQPLYAVRGNNDRGWSGGLAAVKRFEIGGVKFIMAHERVDIPSPPGDVQVVIFGHSHMFYQQEINGRLWLNPGSCGYKRFTLPLSLAVMTIEDGRFEVETIWLEKSYGTPGAAKAQMEKAKASKYEKQQRRYKQKAGKAGAETQAGDKEQRASQKKEAERDSLFMIAKIQRLKKAGETRDWVIRNLGDGYKLAGTVYDICEKKPGLNARQILELLKEQIMSI
;
A
#
# COMPACT_ATOMS: atom_id res chain seq x y z
N MET A 1 12.45 -40.35 -3.16
CA MET A 1 12.90 -39.53 -4.29
C MET A 1 13.22 -38.17 -3.70
N GLU A 2 14.49 -37.91 -3.41
CA GLU A 2 14.96 -36.61 -2.94
C GLU A 2 14.79 -35.62 -4.09
N GLY A 3 13.75 -34.79 -4.01
CA GLY A 3 13.58 -33.67 -4.93
C GLY A 3 14.64 -32.63 -4.58
N GLY A 4 15.35 -32.13 -5.59
CA GLY A 4 16.28 -31.02 -5.42
C GLY A 4 15.61 -29.75 -4.87
N PRO A 5 16.38 -28.70 -4.59
CA PRO A 5 15.88 -27.48 -3.97
C PRO A 5 14.74 -26.86 -4.80
N ILE A 6 13.63 -26.52 -4.14
CA ILE A 6 12.46 -25.87 -4.75
C ILE A 6 12.61 -24.37 -4.61
N ARG A 7 12.50 -23.63 -5.72
CA ARG A 7 12.52 -22.16 -5.75
C ARG A 7 11.10 -21.60 -5.86
N ALA A 8 10.66 -20.88 -4.84
CA ALA A 8 9.35 -20.25 -4.77
C ALA A 8 9.45 -18.73 -4.89
N ALA A 9 8.79 -18.14 -5.89
CA ALA A 9 8.63 -16.70 -5.98
C ALA A 9 7.48 -16.25 -5.05
N VAL A 10 7.78 -15.39 -4.08
CA VAL A 10 6.79 -14.81 -3.15
C VAL A 10 6.55 -13.34 -3.49
N MET A 11 5.33 -13.02 -3.89
CA MET A 11 4.94 -11.70 -4.39
C MET A 11 3.54 -11.29 -3.93
N ALA A 12 3.20 -10.00 -4.07
CA ALA A 12 1.89 -9.44 -3.73
C ALA A 12 1.70 -8.10 -4.45
N ASP A 13 0.48 -7.56 -4.36
CA ASP A 13 0.17 -6.18 -4.73
C ASP A 13 0.68 -5.84 -6.16
N THR A 14 0.30 -6.68 -7.14
CA THR A 14 0.70 -6.50 -8.54
C THR A 14 -0.15 -5.48 -9.26
N HIS A 15 -1.42 -5.30 -8.86
CA HIS A 15 -2.32 -4.27 -9.40
C HIS A 15 -2.34 -4.23 -10.94
N GLY A 16 -2.48 -5.40 -11.56
CA GLY A 16 -2.53 -5.57 -13.01
C GLY A 16 -1.18 -5.46 -13.74
N VAL A 17 -0.08 -5.22 -13.03
CA VAL A 17 1.26 -5.03 -13.61
C VAL A 17 2.15 -6.24 -13.34
N LEU A 18 2.66 -6.82 -14.43
CA LEU A 18 3.75 -7.80 -14.39
C LEU A 18 4.95 -7.23 -15.13
N ARG A 19 6.01 -6.89 -14.37
CA ARG A 19 7.21 -6.26 -14.93
C ARG A 19 8.08 -7.31 -15.64
N PRO A 20 8.77 -6.97 -16.74
CA PRO A 20 9.66 -7.92 -17.43
C PRO A 20 10.78 -8.49 -16.54
N GLU A 21 11.25 -7.72 -15.56
CA GLU A 21 12.22 -8.19 -14.57
C GLU A 21 11.63 -9.17 -13.55
N VAL A 22 10.36 -9.00 -13.19
CA VAL A 22 9.64 -9.97 -12.36
C VAL A 22 9.43 -11.24 -13.18
N GLU A 23 8.96 -11.15 -14.43
CA GLU A 23 8.80 -12.32 -15.32
C GLU A 23 10.08 -13.16 -15.42
N ARG A 24 11.23 -12.53 -15.67
CA ARG A 24 12.52 -13.22 -15.70
C ARG A 24 12.89 -13.92 -14.38
N ILE A 25 12.44 -13.41 -13.24
CA ILE A 25 12.67 -14.08 -11.95
C ILE A 25 11.70 -15.26 -11.80
N LEU A 26 10.44 -15.09 -12.19
CA LEU A 26 9.43 -16.16 -12.14
C LEU A 26 9.85 -17.36 -13.00
N GLU A 27 10.47 -17.13 -14.15
CA GLU A 27 11.06 -18.16 -15.04
C GLU A 27 12.15 -19.01 -14.36
N THR A 28 12.77 -18.50 -13.29
CA THR A 28 13.79 -19.23 -12.49
C THR A 28 13.20 -19.94 -11.27
N CYS A 29 11.88 -19.91 -11.09
CA CYS A 29 11.19 -20.44 -9.92
C CYS A 29 10.24 -21.56 -10.33
N ASP A 30 10.15 -22.60 -9.51
CA ASP A 30 9.29 -23.76 -9.71
C ASP A 30 7.82 -23.46 -9.35
N VAL A 31 7.58 -22.47 -8.48
CA VAL A 31 6.26 -22.16 -7.93
C VAL A 31 6.11 -20.68 -7.63
N ILE A 32 4.88 -20.16 -7.74
CA ILE A 32 4.52 -18.80 -7.35
C ILE A 32 3.61 -18.82 -6.13
N ILE A 33 3.88 -17.93 -5.19
CA ILE A 33 3.06 -17.62 -4.04
C ILE A 33 2.67 -16.14 -4.12
N HIS A 34 1.39 -15.86 -4.36
CA HIS A 34 0.87 -14.50 -4.53
C HIS A 34 -0.13 -14.14 -3.43
N ALA A 35 0.21 -13.15 -2.61
CA ALA A 35 -0.59 -12.73 -1.45
C ALA A 35 -1.77 -11.80 -1.80
N GLY A 36 -2.40 -11.98 -2.96
CA GLY A 36 -3.53 -11.17 -3.44
C GLY A 36 -3.19 -9.80 -4.02
N ASP A 37 -4.23 -9.09 -4.47
CA ASP A 37 -4.20 -7.83 -5.22
C ASP A 37 -3.55 -7.99 -6.60
N PHE A 38 -4.10 -8.93 -7.37
CA PHE A 38 -3.86 -9.07 -8.80
C PHE A 38 -4.58 -7.98 -9.60
N ASP A 39 -5.76 -7.56 -9.14
CA ASP A 39 -6.70 -6.60 -9.74
C ASP A 39 -7.36 -7.10 -11.05
N SER A 40 -6.64 -7.89 -11.86
CA SER A 40 -7.11 -8.43 -13.14
C SER A 40 -7.10 -9.96 -13.21
N GLN A 41 -8.22 -10.52 -13.66
CA GLN A 41 -8.36 -11.96 -13.95
C GLN A 41 -7.34 -12.44 -15.00
N MET A 42 -7.00 -11.59 -15.96
CA MET A 42 -6.03 -11.93 -17.01
C MET A 42 -4.63 -12.13 -16.43
N LEU A 43 -4.24 -11.33 -15.43
CA LEU A 43 -2.95 -11.49 -14.76
C LEU A 43 -2.92 -12.77 -13.91
N TYR A 44 -4.01 -13.06 -13.19
CA TYR A 44 -4.15 -14.33 -12.46
C TYR A 44 -3.94 -15.53 -13.38
N HIS A 45 -4.68 -15.60 -14.50
CA HIS A 45 -4.57 -16.69 -15.47
C HIS A 45 -3.17 -16.78 -16.10
N LYS A 46 -2.54 -15.63 -16.41
CA LYS A 46 -1.18 -15.61 -16.95
C LYS A 46 -0.18 -16.26 -16.00
N LEU A 47 -0.32 -16.05 -14.68
CA LEU A 47 0.57 -16.64 -13.68
C LEU A 47 0.25 -18.12 -13.42
N GLU A 48 -1.03 -18.50 -13.47
CA GLU A 48 -1.48 -19.88 -13.25
C GLU A 48 -1.07 -20.85 -14.37
N VAL A 49 -0.99 -20.36 -15.62
CA VAL A 49 -0.67 -21.22 -16.79
C VAL A 49 0.78 -21.70 -16.79
N ASN A 50 1.73 -20.88 -16.36
CA ASN A 50 3.15 -21.16 -16.56
C ASN A 50 3.74 -22.05 -15.48
N GLN A 51 3.24 -21.96 -14.25
CA GLN A 51 3.78 -22.68 -13.09
C GLN A 51 2.74 -22.77 -11.96
N PRO A 52 2.86 -23.75 -11.05
CA PRO A 52 1.98 -23.86 -9.90
C PRO A 52 1.84 -22.53 -9.14
N LEU A 53 0.58 -22.13 -8.88
CA LEU A 53 0.23 -20.86 -8.25
C LEU A 53 -0.54 -21.10 -6.94
N TYR A 54 0.04 -20.63 -5.83
CA TYR A 54 -0.66 -20.45 -4.57
C TYR A 54 -1.12 -19.00 -4.47
N ALA A 55 -2.43 -18.77 -4.43
CA ALA A 55 -3.01 -17.44 -4.39
C ALA A 55 -4.09 -17.30 -3.32
N VAL A 56 -4.20 -16.10 -2.76
CA VAL A 56 -5.33 -15.64 -1.95
C VAL A 56 -5.95 -14.40 -2.58
N ARG A 57 -7.19 -14.12 -2.20
CA ARG A 57 -7.92 -12.94 -2.63
C ARG A 57 -7.44 -11.69 -1.90
N GLY A 58 -7.10 -10.63 -2.64
CA GLY A 58 -6.88 -9.29 -2.12
C GLY A 58 -8.12 -8.40 -2.15
N ASN A 59 -8.04 -7.22 -1.52
CA ASN A 59 -9.19 -6.31 -1.42
C ASN A 59 -9.52 -5.64 -2.76
N ASN A 60 -8.57 -5.60 -3.70
CA ASN A 60 -8.80 -5.10 -5.06
C ASN A 60 -9.21 -6.21 -6.05
N ASP A 61 -9.09 -7.47 -5.66
CA ASP A 61 -9.58 -8.60 -6.45
C ASP A 61 -11.12 -8.70 -6.32
N ARG A 62 -11.85 -8.13 -7.27
CA ARG A 62 -13.32 -8.05 -7.30
C ARG A 62 -13.93 -9.02 -8.30
N GLY A 63 -15.19 -9.43 -8.12
CA GLY A 63 -16.01 -10.12 -9.13
C GLY A 63 -15.51 -11.49 -9.57
N TRP A 64 -14.40 -11.53 -10.33
CA TRP A 64 -13.76 -12.73 -10.88
C TRP A 64 -13.08 -13.61 -9.82
N SER A 65 -12.71 -13.01 -8.69
CA SER A 65 -11.91 -13.65 -7.62
C SER A 65 -12.72 -14.52 -6.66
N GLY A 66 -13.99 -14.83 -6.97
CA GLY A 66 -14.87 -15.60 -6.08
C GLY A 66 -14.36 -17.01 -5.74
N GLY A 67 -13.52 -17.59 -6.60
CA GLY A 67 -12.86 -18.88 -6.35
C GLY A 67 -11.59 -18.80 -5.49
N LEU A 68 -11.09 -17.60 -5.19
CA LEU A 68 -9.88 -17.43 -4.38
C LEU A 68 -10.23 -17.39 -2.89
N ALA A 69 -9.49 -18.17 -2.11
CA ALA A 69 -9.65 -18.20 -0.66
C ALA A 69 -9.17 -16.87 -0.03
N ALA A 70 -9.85 -16.42 1.02
CA ALA A 70 -9.40 -15.29 1.84
C ALA A 70 -8.14 -15.66 2.66
N VAL A 71 -8.09 -16.91 3.16
CA VAL A 71 -6.96 -17.48 3.88
C VAL A 71 -6.65 -18.85 3.27
N LYS A 72 -5.37 -19.11 2.96
CA LYS A 72 -4.92 -20.37 2.38
C LYS A 72 -3.82 -20.98 3.22
N ARG A 73 -3.99 -22.26 3.58
CA ARG A 73 -2.93 -23.10 4.18
C ARG A 73 -2.45 -24.09 3.13
N PHE A 74 -1.15 -24.29 3.06
CA PHE A 74 -0.53 -25.19 2.08
C PHE A 74 0.87 -25.61 2.54
N GLU A 75 1.46 -26.57 1.83
CA GLU A 75 2.77 -27.13 2.15
C GLU A 75 3.60 -27.25 0.87
N ILE A 76 4.88 -26.86 0.93
CA ILE A 76 5.84 -26.98 -0.17
C ILE A 76 7.14 -27.52 0.43
N GLY A 77 7.65 -28.64 -0.09
CA GLY A 77 8.93 -29.21 0.34
C GLY A 77 9.03 -29.50 1.85
N GLY A 78 7.91 -29.89 2.49
CA GLY A 78 7.85 -30.13 3.94
C GLY A 78 7.69 -28.86 4.80
N VAL A 79 7.63 -27.67 4.20
CA VAL A 79 7.44 -26.39 4.89
C VAL A 79 5.97 -26.01 4.88
N LYS A 80 5.39 -25.75 6.06
CA LYS A 80 3.98 -25.38 6.21
C LYS A 80 3.77 -23.87 6.15
N PHE A 81 2.86 -23.44 5.29
CA PHE A 81 2.52 -22.04 5.04
C PHE A 81 1.10 -21.71 5.48
N ILE A 82 0.91 -20.46 5.89
CA ILE A 82 -0.38 -19.79 5.88
C ILE A 82 -0.25 -18.45 5.16
N MET A 83 -1.24 -18.12 4.36
CA MET A 83 -1.28 -16.89 3.58
C MET A 83 -2.66 -16.25 3.67
N ALA A 84 -2.70 -14.93 3.77
CA ALA A 84 -3.88 -14.09 3.64
C ALA A 84 -3.45 -12.74 3.05
N HIS A 85 -4.36 -11.97 2.48
CA HIS A 85 -3.96 -10.66 1.95
C HIS A 85 -3.67 -9.65 3.07
N GLU A 86 -4.55 -9.53 4.06
CA GLU A 86 -4.31 -8.69 5.23
C GLU A 86 -3.74 -9.49 6.40
N ARG A 87 -2.77 -8.92 7.12
CA ARG A 87 -2.17 -9.58 8.30
C ARG A 87 -3.21 -9.90 9.38
N VAL A 88 -4.27 -9.09 9.50
CA VAL A 88 -5.32 -9.25 10.51
C VAL A 88 -6.18 -10.50 10.28
N ASP A 89 -6.21 -11.02 9.06
CA ASP A 89 -6.98 -12.21 8.70
C ASP A 89 -6.24 -13.52 9.06
N ILE A 90 -4.95 -13.43 9.41
CA ILE A 90 -4.17 -14.58 9.88
C ILE A 90 -4.63 -14.95 11.30
N PRO A 91 -5.10 -16.18 11.55
CA PRO A 91 -5.48 -16.63 12.88
C PRO A 91 -4.33 -16.52 13.89
N SER A 92 -4.64 -16.13 15.11
CA SER A 92 -3.68 -16.07 16.23
C SER A 92 -4.13 -17.03 17.35
N PRO A 93 -3.38 -18.11 17.64
CA PRO A 93 -2.13 -18.51 17.01
C PRO A 93 -2.33 -19.15 15.61
N PRO A 94 -1.35 -19.05 14.70
CA PRO A 94 -1.49 -19.55 13.32
C PRO A 94 -1.34 -21.08 13.18
N GLY A 95 -1.30 -21.84 14.28
CA GLY A 95 -1.12 -23.30 14.28
C GLY A 95 0.36 -23.70 14.28
N ASP A 96 0.70 -24.78 13.58
CA ASP A 96 2.05 -25.38 13.45
C ASP A 96 2.82 -24.89 12.20
N VAL A 97 2.36 -23.81 11.57
CA VAL A 97 2.98 -23.25 10.36
C VAL A 97 4.36 -22.68 10.65
N GLN A 98 5.23 -22.75 9.65
CA GLN A 98 6.60 -22.20 9.71
C GLN A 98 6.69 -20.83 9.02
N VAL A 99 5.84 -20.58 8.02
CA VAL A 99 5.84 -19.34 7.24
C VAL A 99 4.44 -18.73 7.18
N VAL A 100 4.35 -17.44 7.50
CA VAL A 100 3.17 -16.59 7.37
C VAL A 100 3.41 -15.55 6.29
N ILE A 101 2.56 -15.51 5.27
CA ILE A 101 2.66 -14.58 4.13
C ILE A 101 1.47 -13.63 4.11
N PHE A 102 1.73 -12.34 3.93
CA PHE A 102 0.68 -11.31 3.80
C PHE A 102 1.07 -10.15 2.88
N GLY A 103 0.10 -9.41 2.37
CA GLY A 103 0.26 -8.30 1.41
C GLY A 103 -0.33 -6.98 1.93
N HIS A 104 -1.10 -6.29 1.09
CA HIS A 104 -1.94 -5.11 1.38
C HIS A 104 -1.20 -3.79 1.66
N SER A 105 -0.15 -3.84 2.48
CA SER A 105 0.56 -2.65 2.92
C SER A 105 1.51 -2.09 1.86
N HIS A 106 1.92 -2.91 0.88
CA HIS A 106 3.05 -2.68 -0.04
C HIS A 106 4.40 -2.46 0.69
N MET A 107 4.45 -2.61 2.01
CA MET A 107 5.68 -2.45 2.79
C MET A 107 6.33 -3.80 2.98
N PHE A 108 7.53 -3.97 2.41
CA PHE A 108 8.35 -5.13 2.68
C PHE A 108 8.53 -5.32 4.20
N TYR A 109 8.30 -6.54 4.66
CA TYR A 109 8.44 -6.92 6.05
C TYR A 109 8.96 -8.36 6.14
N GLN A 110 10.03 -8.57 6.89
CA GLN A 110 10.57 -9.89 7.16
C GLN A 110 10.99 -9.95 8.62
N GLN A 111 10.35 -10.81 9.40
CA GLN A 111 10.69 -10.98 10.81
C GLN A 111 10.40 -12.41 11.27
N GLU A 112 11.25 -12.94 12.13
CA GLU A 112 10.96 -14.15 12.87
C GLU A 112 10.20 -13.81 14.16
N ILE A 113 9.05 -14.44 14.37
CA ILE A 113 8.22 -14.27 15.57
C ILE A 113 7.82 -15.66 16.06
N ASN A 114 8.23 -16.02 17.27
CA ASN A 114 7.95 -17.32 17.89
C ASN A 114 8.39 -18.52 17.02
N GLY A 115 9.59 -18.44 16.41
CA GLY A 115 10.14 -19.52 15.57
C GLY A 115 9.50 -19.63 14.19
N ARG A 116 8.81 -18.59 13.72
CA ARG A 116 8.11 -18.58 12.42
C ARG A 116 8.47 -17.34 11.62
N LEU A 117 8.65 -17.52 10.32
CA LEU A 117 8.83 -16.41 9.40
C LEU A 117 7.51 -15.68 9.15
N TRP A 118 7.50 -14.37 9.33
CA TRP A 118 6.43 -13.49 8.88
C TRP A 118 6.96 -12.62 7.74
N LEU A 119 6.36 -12.77 6.57
CA LEU A 119 6.82 -12.16 5.32
C LEU A 119 5.71 -11.36 4.64
N ASN A 120 5.98 -10.09 4.40
CA ASN A 120 5.33 -9.29 3.37
C ASN A 120 6.35 -9.03 2.27
N PRO A 121 6.16 -9.53 1.05
CA PRO A 121 7.13 -9.38 -0.03
C PRO A 121 7.20 -7.93 -0.58
N GLY A 122 6.32 -7.04 -0.13
CA GLY A 122 6.14 -5.70 -0.68
C GLY A 122 5.26 -5.73 -1.92
N SER A 123 5.51 -4.80 -2.86
CA SER A 123 4.75 -4.70 -4.10
C SER A 123 5.64 -4.89 -5.32
N CYS A 124 5.16 -5.72 -6.25
CA CYS A 124 5.75 -5.90 -7.58
C CYS A 124 5.12 -4.98 -8.64
N GLY A 125 3.94 -4.44 -8.34
CA GLY A 125 3.14 -3.63 -9.24
C GLY A 125 3.54 -2.16 -9.26
N TYR A 126 2.56 -1.29 -9.03
CA TYR A 126 2.77 0.15 -8.94
C TYR A 126 3.39 0.57 -7.62
N LYS A 127 4.25 1.60 -7.66
CA LYS A 127 4.78 2.21 -6.43
C LYS A 127 3.65 2.83 -5.62
N ARG A 128 3.58 2.45 -4.34
CA ARG A 128 2.74 3.13 -3.36
C ARG A 128 3.58 4.18 -2.64
N PHE A 129 3.30 5.45 -2.93
CA PHE A 129 4.08 6.59 -2.41
C PHE A 129 5.57 6.49 -2.78
N THR A 130 6.46 6.40 -1.78
CA THR A 130 7.91 6.26 -1.92
C THR A 130 8.40 4.88 -1.50
N LEU A 131 7.50 3.89 -1.38
CA LEU A 131 7.89 2.55 -0.97
C LEU A 131 8.65 1.85 -2.11
N PRO A 132 9.74 1.14 -1.78
CA PRO A 132 10.49 0.38 -2.76
C PRO A 132 9.65 -0.78 -3.30
N LEU A 133 9.88 -1.11 -4.57
CA LEU A 133 9.31 -2.30 -5.19
C LEU A 133 10.17 -3.51 -4.88
N SER A 134 9.53 -4.62 -4.53
CA SER A 134 10.21 -5.84 -4.14
C SER A 134 9.37 -7.09 -4.37
N LEU A 135 10.07 -8.22 -4.43
CA LEU A 135 9.54 -9.55 -4.14
C LEU A 135 10.55 -10.31 -3.30
N ALA A 136 10.20 -11.53 -2.89
CA ALA A 136 11.14 -12.47 -2.31
C ALA A 136 11.23 -13.75 -3.15
N VAL A 137 12.40 -14.35 -3.17
CA VAL A 137 12.61 -15.71 -3.68
C VAL A 137 12.97 -16.57 -2.49
N MET A 138 12.23 -17.66 -2.30
CA MET A 138 12.45 -18.62 -1.23
C MET A 138 13.00 -19.92 -1.82
N THR A 139 14.13 -20.36 -1.34
CA THR A 139 14.67 -21.70 -1.64
C THR A 139 14.26 -22.65 -0.53
N ILE A 140 13.63 -23.77 -0.86
CA ILE A 140 13.14 -24.78 0.08
C ILE A 140 13.83 -26.10 -0.21
N GLU A 141 14.47 -26.67 0.81
CA GLU A 141 15.21 -27.93 0.71
C GLU A 141 15.17 -28.64 2.06
N ASP A 142 14.85 -29.94 2.07
CA ASP A 142 14.80 -30.78 3.28
C ASP A 142 14.01 -30.19 4.46
N GLY A 143 12.85 -29.59 4.17
CA GLY A 143 11.98 -28.97 5.20
C GLY A 143 12.54 -27.67 5.78
N ARG A 144 13.63 -27.14 5.22
CA ARG A 144 14.24 -25.86 5.56
C ARG A 144 14.00 -24.86 4.43
N PHE A 145 14.12 -23.58 4.75
CA PHE A 145 13.98 -22.53 3.75
C PHE A 145 14.94 -21.37 4.00
N GLU A 146 15.36 -20.74 2.92
CA GLU A 146 16.09 -19.47 2.91
C GLU A 146 15.34 -18.47 2.05
N VAL A 147 15.38 -17.19 2.44
CA VAL A 147 14.66 -16.11 1.74
C VAL A 147 15.63 -15.05 1.27
N GLU A 148 15.65 -14.83 -0.03
CA GLU A 148 16.32 -13.71 -0.68
C GLU A 148 15.30 -12.62 -1.02
N THR A 149 15.57 -11.38 -0.62
CA THR A 149 14.75 -10.23 -1.02
C THR A 149 15.32 -9.60 -2.29
N ILE A 150 14.49 -9.46 -3.32
CA ILE A 150 14.86 -8.82 -4.57
C ILE A 150 14.22 -7.44 -4.63
N TRP A 151 15.06 -6.42 -4.71
CA TRP A 151 14.65 -5.03 -4.91
C TRP A 151 14.60 -4.73 -6.41
N LEU A 152 13.44 -4.23 -6.88
CA LEU A 152 13.18 -4.02 -8.32
C LEU A 152 13.60 -2.63 -8.82
N GLU A 153 14.20 -1.80 -7.97
CA GLU A 153 14.63 -0.45 -8.35
C GLU A 153 16.07 -0.43 -8.87
N LYS A 154 16.25 -0.26 -10.18
CA LYS A 154 17.59 -0.18 -10.82
C LYS A 154 18.25 1.21 -10.84
N SER A 155 17.66 2.25 -10.25
CA SER A 155 18.11 3.64 -10.49
C SER A 155 18.61 4.48 -9.30
N TYR A 156 18.70 3.96 -8.07
CA TYR A 156 19.29 4.74 -6.96
C TYR A 156 20.09 3.92 -5.96
N GLY A 157 21.39 3.81 -6.21
CA GLY A 157 22.41 3.54 -5.18
C GLY A 157 22.36 2.16 -4.54
N THR A 158 23.47 1.78 -3.91
CA THR A 158 23.58 0.50 -3.22
C THR A 158 22.58 0.39 -2.05
N PRO A 159 22.18 -0.82 -1.62
CA PRO A 159 21.31 -1.02 -0.45
C PRO A 159 21.78 -0.30 0.83
N GLY A 160 23.10 -0.04 0.95
CA GLY A 160 23.67 0.79 2.02
C GLY A 160 23.26 2.26 1.94
N ALA A 161 23.15 2.85 0.75
CA ALA A 161 22.69 4.22 0.56
C ALA A 161 21.21 4.38 0.91
N ALA A 162 20.38 3.39 0.56
CA ALA A 162 18.96 3.35 0.95
C ALA A 162 18.81 3.19 2.48
N LYS A 163 19.58 2.30 3.12
CA LYS A 163 19.62 2.17 4.58
C LYS A 163 20.06 3.47 5.26
N ALA A 164 21.11 4.14 4.77
CA ALA A 164 21.58 5.42 5.31
C ALA A 164 20.54 6.55 5.15
N GLN A 165 19.80 6.58 4.03
CA GLN A 165 18.73 7.55 3.81
C GLN A 165 17.51 7.27 4.70
N MET A 166 17.18 5.99 4.93
CA MET A 166 16.14 5.56 5.87
C MET A 166 16.54 5.83 7.32
N GLU A 167 17.80 5.63 7.72
CA GLU A 167 18.30 5.97 9.06
C GLU A 167 18.27 7.47 9.31
N LYS A 168 18.67 8.30 8.32
CA LYS A 168 18.50 9.76 8.40
C LYS A 168 17.03 10.15 8.53
N ALA A 169 16.12 9.48 7.81
CA ALA A 169 14.68 9.73 7.92
C ALA A 169 14.09 9.25 9.26
N LYS A 170 14.57 8.14 9.82
CA LYS A 170 14.18 7.63 11.15
C LYS A 170 14.69 8.53 12.27
N ALA A 171 15.95 8.95 12.21
CA ALA A 171 16.53 9.91 13.14
C ALA A 171 15.75 11.24 13.12
N SER A 172 15.44 11.76 11.93
CA SER A 172 14.61 12.97 11.77
C SER A 172 13.18 12.80 12.30
N LYS A 173 12.56 11.61 12.14
CA LYS A 173 11.24 11.30 12.71
C LYS A 173 11.30 11.18 14.23
N TYR A 174 12.32 10.55 14.79
CA TYR A 174 12.51 10.38 16.23
C TYR A 174 12.79 11.72 16.91
N GLU A 175 13.61 12.59 16.32
CA GLU A 175 13.81 13.97 16.79
C GLU A 175 12.52 14.81 16.73
N LYS A 176 11.72 14.66 15.67
CA LYS A 176 10.39 15.29 15.57
C LYS A 176 9.44 14.75 16.63
N GLN A 177 9.51 13.46 16.94
CA GLN A 177 8.72 12.80 17.97
C GLN A 177 9.14 13.26 19.38
N GLN A 178 10.44 13.37 19.67
CA GLN A 178 10.95 13.91 20.93
C GLN A 178 10.64 15.39 21.12
N ARG A 179 10.71 16.20 20.05
CA ARG A 179 10.23 17.59 20.08
C ARG A 179 8.74 17.68 20.40
N ARG A 180 7.92 16.80 19.82
CA ARG A 180 6.49 16.69 20.15
C ARG A 180 6.24 16.25 21.60
N TYR A 181 7.04 15.33 22.14
CA TYR A 181 6.95 14.92 23.54
C TYR A 181 7.36 16.03 24.50
N LYS A 182 8.44 16.78 24.22
CA LYS A 182 8.84 17.96 25.01
C LYS A 182 7.82 19.11 24.92
N GLN A 183 7.21 19.32 23.75
CA GLN A 183 6.12 20.29 23.56
C GLN A 183 4.82 19.86 24.27
N LYS A 184 4.56 18.56 24.40
CA LYS A 184 3.43 18.03 25.20
C LYS A 184 3.69 18.11 26.70
N ALA A 185 4.90 17.80 27.15
CA ALA A 185 5.29 17.89 28.56
C ALA A 185 5.30 19.34 29.07
N GLY A 186 5.71 20.30 28.24
CA GLY A 186 5.61 21.74 28.55
C GLY A 186 4.18 22.30 28.59
N LYS A 187 3.19 21.57 28.05
CA LYS A 187 1.76 21.94 28.08
C LYS A 187 0.98 21.27 29.22
N ALA A 188 1.57 20.31 29.94
CA ALA A 188 0.90 19.60 31.04
C ALA A 188 1.01 20.29 32.41
N GLY A 189 1.60 21.50 32.47
CA GLY A 189 1.82 22.25 33.71
C GLY A 189 0.91 23.47 33.94
N ALA A 190 -0.12 23.69 33.13
CA ALA A 190 -1.06 24.79 33.33
C ALA A 190 -2.46 24.40 32.82
N GLU A 191 -3.27 23.81 33.70
CA GLU A 191 -4.73 23.87 33.61
C GLU A 191 -5.13 25.37 33.72
N THR A 192 -6.19 25.91 33.12
CA THR A 192 -7.59 25.48 33.09
C THR A 192 -8.35 26.34 32.03
N GLN A 193 -9.48 25.85 31.50
CA GLN A 193 -10.49 26.63 30.76
C GLN A 193 -10.10 27.30 29.41
N ALA A 194 -9.66 26.53 28.40
CA ALA A 194 -9.55 27.04 27.01
C ALA A 194 -9.83 25.99 25.89
N GLY A 195 -10.29 24.78 26.24
CA GLY A 195 -10.27 23.60 25.36
C GLY A 195 -11.15 23.67 24.10
N ASP A 196 -12.35 24.27 24.17
CA ASP A 196 -13.33 24.17 23.07
C ASP A 196 -13.01 25.05 21.85
N LYS A 197 -12.34 26.19 22.05
CA LYS A 197 -11.97 27.10 20.93
C LYS A 197 -10.75 26.60 20.17
N GLU A 198 -9.77 26.03 20.86
CA GLU A 198 -8.53 25.53 20.25
C GLU A 198 -8.77 24.25 19.44
N GLN A 199 -9.62 23.34 19.93
CA GLN A 199 -10.03 22.15 19.17
C GLN A 199 -10.81 22.49 17.91
N ARG A 200 -11.80 23.40 18.00
CA ARG A 200 -12.55 23.89 16.82
C ARG A 200 -11.65 24.59 15.80
N ALA A 201 -10.67 25.37 16.26
CA ALA A 201 -9.71 26.03 15.37
C ALA A 201 -8.75 25.04 14.68
N SER A 202 -8.35 23.96 15.36
CA SER A 202 -7.54 22.89 14.78
C SER A 202 -8.31 22.08 13.74
N GLN A 203 -9.56 21.69 14.05
CA GLN A 203 -10.44 20.99 13.12
C GLN A 203 -10.77 21.83 11.89
N LYS A 204 -10.99 23.15 12.08
CA LYS A 204 -11.23 24.09 10.97
C LYS A 204 -10.02 24.19 10.03
N LYS A 205 -8.80 24.17 10.57
CA LYS A 205 -7.56 24.18 9.76
C LYS A 205 -7.34 22.88 8.99
N GLU A 206 -7.73 21.75 9.56
CA GLU A 206 -7.67 20.44 8.91
C GLU A 206 -8.68 20.34 7.76
N ALA A 207 -9.94 20.69 8.00
CA ALA A 207 -10.98 20.72 6.98
C ALA A 207 -10.65 21.69 5.81
N GLU A 208 -10.05 22.84 6.12
CA GLU A 208 -9.59 23.79 5.11
C GLU A 208 -8.47 23.22 4.24
N ARG A 209 -7.53 22.50 4.86
CA ARG A 209 -6.42 21.85 4.15
C ARG A 209 -6.92 20.75 3.21
N ASP A 210 -7.86 19.93 3.65
CA ASP A 210 -8.43 18.86 2.83
C ASP A 210 -9.20 19.42 1.63
N SER A 211 -9.94 20.51 1.84
CA SER A 211 -10.65 21.23 0.78
C SER A 211 -9.69 21.79 -0.28
N LEU A 212 -8.53 22.32 0.13
CA LEU A 212 -7.51 22.80 -0.81
C LEU A 212 -6.91 21.66 -1.65
N PHE A 213 -6.70 20.48 -1.06
CA PHE A 213 -6.20 19.32 -1.80
C PHE A 213 -7.21 18.81 -2.83
N MET A 214 -8.48 18.76 -2.47
CA MET A 214 -9.59 18.44 -3.38
C MET A 214 -9.58 19.36 -4.61
N ILE A 215 -9.53 20.68 -4.38
CA ILE A 215 -9.56 21.67 -5.46
C ILE A 215 -8.35 21.53 -6.38
N ALA A 216 -7.15 21.39 -5.80
CA ALA A 216 -5.93 21.21 -6.58
C ALA A 216 -5.95 19.92 -7.41
N LYS A 217 -6.57 18.85 -6.92
CA LYS A 217 -6.74 17.59 -7.66
C LYS A 217 -7.68 17.79 -8.86
N ILE A 218 -8.82 18.46 -8.67
CA ILE A 218 -9.80 18.72 -9.74
C ILE A 218 -9.20 19.62 -10.83
N GLN A 219 -8.44 20.66 -10.46
CA GLN A 219 -7.74 21.51 -11.42
C GLN A 219 -6.76 20.72 -12.31
N ARG A 220 -6.03 19.75 -11.73
CA ARG A 220 -5.11 18.89 -12.50
C ARG A 220 -5.86 17.99 -13.47
N LEU A 221 -6.94 17.37 -13.03
CA LEU A 221 -7.76 16.50 -13.87
C LEU A 221 -8.39 17.27 -15.04
N LYS A 222 -8.95 18.46 -14.78
CA LYS A 222 -9.45 19.34 -15.84
C LYS A 222 -8.34 19.75 -16.83
N LYS A 223 -7.15 20.08 -16.33
CA LYS A 223 -5.99 20.41 -17.19
C LYS A 223 -5.55 19.21 -18.05
N ALA A 224 -5.75 17.99 -17.56
CA ALA A 224 -5.49 16.76 -18.30
C ALA A 224 -6.60 16.42 -19.34
N GLY A 225 -7.66 17.23 -19.43
CA GLY A 225 -8.76 17.03 -20.38
C GLY A 225 -9.91 16.16 -19.85
N GLU A 226 -9.89 15.81 -18.56
CA GLU A 226 -10.93 14.97 -17.98
C GLU A 226 -12.26 15.72 -17.86
N THR A 227 -13.35 15.04 -18.23
CA THR A 227 -14.69 15.65 -18.23
C THR A 227 -15.28 15.74 -16.82
N ARG A 228 -16.22 16.66 -16.63
CA ARG A 228 -16.93 16.86 -15.35
C ARG A 228 -17.51 15.56 -14.78
N ASP A 229 -18.21 14.80 -15.61
CA ASP A 229 -18.85 13.55 -15.19
C ASP A 229 -17.82 12.47 -14.84
N TRP A 230 -16.71 12.44 -15.57
CA TRP A 230 -15.60 11.55 -15.25
C TRP A 230 -14.99 11.89 -13.89
N VAL A 231 -14.75 13.19 -13.62
CA VAL A 231 -14.19 13.65 -12.34
C VAL A 231 -15.11 13.33 -11.17
N ILE A 232 -16.42 13.52 -11.31
CA ILE A 232 -17.39 13.22 -10.26
C ILE A 232 -17.43 11.71 -9.93
N ARG A 233 -17.45 10.85 -10.96
CA ARG A 233 -17.52 9.39 -10.77
C ARG A 233 -16.25 8.79 -10.18
N ASN A 234 -15.09 9.39 -10.46
CA ASN A 234 -13.78 8.79 -10.11
C ASN A 234 -13.11 9.40 -8.87
N LEU A 235 -13.67 10.45 -8.25
CA LEU A 235 -13.12 11.00 -7.00
C LEU A 235 -13.65 10.30 -5.74
N GLY A 236 -14.78 9.59 -5.81
CA GLY A 236 -15.38 8.87 -4.69
C GLY A 236 -16.21 9.74 -3.73
N ASP A 237 -16.90 9.11 -2.78
CA ASP A 237 -17.97 9.72 -1.96
C ASP A 237 -17.52 10.85 -1.02
N GLY A 238 -16.20 10.98 -0.78
CA GLY A 238 -15.61 12.06 0.02
C GLY A 238 -15.61 13.43 -0.66
N TYR A 239 -16.02 13.51 -1.92
CA TYR A 239 -15.87 14.70 -2.77
C TYR A 239 -17.22 15.25 -3.26
N LYS A 240 -18.18 15.42 -2.34
CA LYS A 240 -19.55 15.86 -2.64
C LYS A 240 -19.65 17.16 -3.45
N LEU A 241 -18.64 18.03 -3.35
CA LEU A 241 -18.57 19.31 -4.07
C LEU A 241 -17.77 19.24 -5.39
N ALA A 242 -17.36 18.05 -5.85
CA ALA A 242 -16.46 17.91 -7.00
C ALA A 242 -17.03 18.55 -8.28
N GLY A 243 -18.32 18.35 -8.53
CA GLY A 243 -19.00 18.99 -9.66
C GLY A 243 -18.98 20.51 -9.56
N THR A 244 -19.32 21.05 -8.39
CA THR A 244 -19.31 22.50 -8.13
C THR A 244 -17.90 23.11 -8.30
N VAL A 245 -16.87 22.44 -7.79
CA VAL A 245 -15.47 22.88 -7.96
C VAL A 245 -15.07 22.85 -9.42
N TYR A 246 -15.46 21.82 -10.16
CA TYR A 246 -15.19 21.69 -11.59
C TYR A 246 -15.85 22.85 -12.36
N ASP A 247 -17.12 23.16 -12.06
CA ASP A 247 -17.88 24.25 -12.68
C ASP A 247 -17.24 25.62 -12.40
N ILE A 248 -16.72 25.84 -11.19
CA ILE A 248 -15.97 27.07 -10.84
C ILE A 248 -14.67 27.14 -11.66
N CYS A 249 -13.93 26.03 -11.77
CA CYS A 249 -12.71 25.96 -12.57
C CYS A 249 -12.99 26.20 -14.07
N GLU A 250 -14.17 25.86 -14.56
CA GLU A 250 -14.61 26.10 -15.93
C GLU A 250 -15.00 27.56 -16.17
N LYS A 251 -15.85 28.13 -15.31
CA LYS A 251 -16.33 29.51 -15.44
C LYS A 251 -15.25 30.57 -15.17
N LYS A 252 -14.27 30.27 -14.32
CA LYS A 252 -13.20 31.20 -13.91
C LYS A 252 -11.82 30.56 -14.09
N PRO A 253 -11.33 30.43 -15.34
CA PRO A 253 -9.99 29.89 -15.58
C PRO A 253 -8.91 30.79 -14.97
N GLY A 254 -7.88 30.20 -14.36
CA GLY A 254 -6.74 30.92 -13.80
C GLY A 254 -6.77 31.17 -12.29
N LEU A 255 -7.88 30.86 -11.61
CA LEU A 255 -7.93 30.94 -10.14
C LEU A 255 -7.07 29.86 -9.47
N ASN A 256 -6.41 30.21 -8.37
CA ASN A 256 -5.71 29.25 -7.54
C ASN A 256 -6.65 28.56 -6.54
N ALA A 257 -6.19 27.46 -5.93
CA ALA A 257 -7.03 26.64 -5.05
C ALA A 257 -7.62 27.39 -3.85
N ARG A 258 -6.94 28.42 -3.33
CA ARG A 258 -7.46 29.24 -2.21
C ARG A 258 -8.60 30.15 -2.66
N GLN A 259 -8.47 30.77 -3.82
CA GLN A 259 -9.51 31.62 -4.40
C GLN A 259 -10.78 30.83 -4.72
N ILE A 260 -10.62 29.59 -5.21
CA ILE A 260 -11.77 28.70 -5.46
C ILE A 260 -12.42 28.24 -4.15
N LEU A 261 -11.62 27.99 -3.10
CA LEU A 261 -12.15 27.65 -1.79
C LEU A 261 -12.96 28.78 -1.17
N GLU A 262 -12.54 30.03 -1.38
CA GLU A 262 -13.26 31.22 -0.93
C GLU A 262 -14.61 31.35 -1.63
N LEU A 263 -14.65 31.17 -2.96
CA LEU A 263 -15.90 31.13 -3.73
C LEU A 263 -16.84 30.00 -3.28
N LEU A 264 -16.31 28.82 -2.95
CA LEU A 264 -17.11 27.71 -2.42
C LEU A 264 -17.70 28.05 -1.06
N LYS A 265 -16.93 28.70 -0.17
CA LYS A 265 -17.43 29.13 1.14
C LYS A 265 -18.52 30.19 1.00
N GLU A 266 -18.36 31.16 0.10
CA GLU A 266 -19.37 32.18 -0.19
C GLU A 266 -20.67 31.57 -0.72
N GLN A 267 -20.58 30.60 -1.62
CA GLN A 267 -21.72 29.93 -2.23
C GLN A 267 -22.48 29.01 -1.26
N ILE A 268 -21.79 28.46 -0.26
CA ILE A 268 -22.39 27.66 0.83
C ILE A 268 -23.05 28.57 1.89
N MET A 269 -22.54 29.79 2.10
CA MET A 269 -23.11 30.76 3.03
C MET A 269 -24.29 31.56 2.46
N SER A 270 -24.55 31.48 1.15
CA SER A 270 -25.68 32.14 0.47
C SER A 270 -26.91 31.25 0.27
N ILE A 271 -26.90 30.04 0.82
CA ILE A 271 -28.01 29.04 0.81
C ILE A 271 -28.51 28.90 2.25
#